data_AF-A0A060QDZ5-F1
#
_entry.id   AF-A0A060QDZ5-F1
#
_cell.length_a   1.000
_cell.length_b   1.000
_cell.length_c   1.000
_cell.angle_alpha   90.00
_cell.angle_beta   90.00
_cell.angle_gamma   90.00
#
_symmetry.space_group_name_H-M   'P 1'
#
loop_
_entity.id
_entity.type
_entity.pdbx_description
1 polymer ?
#
loop_
_entity_poly.entity_id
_entity_poly.type
_entity_poly.pdbx_seq_one_letter_code
_entity_poly.pdbx_strand_id
1 'polypeptide(L)'
;MSDTAHTLEVGTMVSTPLYDRGRGYIAAIHGEQMPQTVKRIGGIMGTGGNAHFDIIFEIGARSVRLPECIIHGPQWKIYPKEAGFAEGWRLAELEKLASDLEAAQLAKEREEEAAFARAVEALKADAAYADLEQGDARDGALAAKNIRKLLKAAFKTTKFSVRKSEYGCIYVRWSEGPSEDEVSEITDRFKTGTFDHYSDCARQEDTPWSKSFGGAEYVFTSRAEA
;
A
#
# COMPACT_ATOMS: atom_id res chain seq x y z
N MET A 1 -40.06 -3.75 9.90
CA MET A 1 -40.62 -2.62 10.69
C MET A 1 -39.71 -1.44 10.41
N SER A 2 -40.26 -0.43 9.73
CA SER A 2 -39.52 0.71 9.20
C SER A 2 -39.11 1.61 10.36
N ASP A 3 -37.83 1.57 10.74
CA ASP A 3 -37.32 2.49 11.74
C ASP A 3 -37.28 3.89 11.12
N THR A 4 -37.78 4.85 11.86
CA THR A 4 -38.21 6.14 11.31
C THR A 4 -36.99 6.99 11.01
N ALA A 5 -37.00 7.70 9.89
CA ALA A 5 -35.91 8.59 9.46
C ALA A 5 -35.78 9.76 10.44
N HIS A 6 -34.91 9.61 11.45
CA HIS A 6 -34.63 10.65 12.44
C HIS A 6 -33.32 11.36 12.11
N THR A 7 -33.30 12.67 12.36
CA THR A 7 -32.09 13.48 12.33
C THR A 7 -31.13 13.04 13.43
N LEU A 8 -29.86 12.98 13.11
CA LEU A 8 -28.79 12.61 14.01
C LEU A 8 -28.16 13.85 14.66
N GLU A 9 -27.56 13.67 15.83
CA GLU A 9 -26.86 14.72 16.58
C GLU A 9 -25.36 14.44 16.62
N VAL A 10 -24.53 15.47 16.74
CA VAL A 10 -23.12 15.30 17.12
C VAL A 10 -23.06 14.58 18.47
N GLY A 11 -22.22 13.56 18.58
CA GLY A 11 -22.15 12.65 19.72
C GLY A 11 -22.93 11.35 19.54
N THR A 12 -23.81 11.24 18.53
CA THR A 12 -24.57 10.01 18.26
C THR A 12 -23.63 8.85 17.98
N MET A 13 -23.82 7.74 18.69
CA MET A 13 -23.03 6.53 18.49
C MET A 13 -23.50 5.77 17.24
N VAL A 14 -22.53 5.37 16.44
CA VAL A 14 -22.71 4.57 15.23
C VAL A 14 -21.72 3.43 15.18
N SER A 15 -22.00 2.38 14.40
CA SER A 15 -21.00 1.35 14.10
C SER A 15 -21.12 0.84 12.68
N THR A 16 -19.99 0.44 12.10
CA THR A 16 -19.94 -0.25 10.81
C THR A 16 -18.95 -1.42 10.87
N PRO A 17 -19.28 -2.58 10.25
CA PRO A 17 -18.32 -3.67 10.10
C PRO A 17 -17.35 -3.41 8.94
N LEU A 18 -17.54 -2.35 8.15
CA LEU A 18 -16.64 -2.03 7.04
C LEU A 18 -15.27 -1.62 7.57
N TYR A 19 -14.22 -2.11 6.91
CA TYR A 19 -12.81 -1.81 7.21
C TYR A 19 -12.44 -2.00 8.70
N ASP A 20 -13.12 -2.95 9.36
CA ASP A 20 -12.96 -3.26 10.78
C ASP A 20 -13.04 -2.02 11.69
N ARG A 21 -13.83 -1.01 11.28
CA ARG A 21 -13.92 0.28 12.01
C ARG A 21 -14.61 0.15 13.35
N GLY A 22 -15.60 -0.73 13.47
CA GLY A 22 -16.32 -0.96 14.71
C GLY A 22 -17.17 0.24 15.12
N ARG A 23 -17.09 0.63 16.40
CA ARG A 23 -17.88 1.73 16.99
C ARG A 23 -17.21 3.08 16.81
N GLY A 24 -18.03 4.11 16.63
CA GLY A 24 -17.60 5.49 16.54
C GLY A 24 -18.74 6.45 16.85
N TYR A 25 -18.42 7.75 16.80
CA TYR A 25 -19.35 8.81 17.15
C TYR A 25 -19.32 9.91 16.10
N ILE A 26 -20.48 10.49 15.82
CA ILE A 26 -20.58 11.63 14.90
C ILE A 26 -19.88 12.83 15.55
N ALA A 27 -18.84 13.33 14.89
CA ALA A 27 -18.05 14.46 15.36
C ALA A 27 -18.49 15.78 14.72
N ALA A 28 -18.97 15.74 13.47
CA ALA A 28 -19.54 16.91 12.78
C ALA A 28 -20.63 16.50 11.80
N ILE A 29 -21.56 17.43 11.56
CA ILE A 29 -22.64 17.31 10.57
C ILE A 29 -22.57 18.53 9.67
N HIS A 30 -22.51 18.29 8.37
CA HIS A 30 -22.37 19.31 7.34
C HIS A 30 -23.62 19.33 6.46
N GLY A 31 -24.27 20.48 6.33
CA GLY A 31 -25.51 20.61 5.56
C GLY A 31 -26.76 20.32 6.40
N GLU A 32 -27.91 20.30 5.73
CA GLU A 32 -29.20 20.07 6.37
C GLU A 32 -29.63 18.61 6.18
N GLN A 33 -29.95 17.93 7.26
CA GLN A 33 -30.34 16.52 7.22
C GLN A 33 -31.72 16.35 6.57
N MET A 34 -31.81 15.45 5.60
CA MET A 34 -33.06 15.10 4.93
C MET A 34 -33.20 13.58 4.82
N PRO A 35 -33.20 12.84 5.95
CA PRO A 35 -33.13 11.38 5.95
C PRO A 35 -34.36 10.73 5.28
N GLN A 36 -35.51 11.41 5.30
CA GLN A 36 -36.73 11.00 4.59
C GLN A 36 -36.58 10.94 3.07
N THR A 37 -35.58 11.63 2.50
CA THR A 37 -35.32 11.61 1.05
C THR A 37 -34.38 10.47 0.64
N VAL A 38 -33.79 9.76 1.62
CA VAL A 38 -32.88 8.65 1.36
C VAL A 38 -33.64 7.47 0.76
N LYS A 39 -33.19 7.00 -0.40
CA LYS A 39 -33.76 5.88 -1.15
C LYS A 39 -32.71 4.82 -1.43
N ARG A 40 -33.16 3.58 -1.58
CA ARG A 40 -32.34 2.43 -1.99
C ARG A 40 -32.75 1.98 -3.38
N ILE A 41 -31.77 1.89 -4.28
CA ILE A 41 -31.92 1.34 -5.62
C ILE A 41 -31.24 -0.04 -5.62
N GLY A 42 -32.01 -1.09 -5.90
CA GLY A 42 -31.50 -2.47 -5.94
C GLY A 42 -30.96 -2.99 -4.60
N GLY A 43 -31.34 -2.38 -3.47
CA GLY A 43 -30.91 -2.79 -2.12
C GLY A 43 -29.46 -2.42 -1.75
N ILE A 44 -28.64 -2.02 -2.72
CA ILE A 44 -27.19 -1.82 -2.54
C ILE A 44 -26.81 -0.34 -2.76
N MET A 45 -27.41 0.34 -3.73
CA MET A 45 -27.09 1.73 -4.04
C MET A 45 -27.99 2.71 -3.25
N GLY A 46 -27.39 3.60 -2.46
CA GLY A 46 -28.10 4.63 -1.71
C GLY A 46 -28.07 5.99 -2.42
N THR A 47 -29.20 6.68 -2.51
CA THR A 47 -29.30 8.06 -3.02
C THR A 47 -30.15 8.91 -2.09
N GLY A 48 -30.09 10.24 -2.23
CA GLY A 48 -30.83 11.18 -1.38
C GLY A 48 -30.10 11.55 -0.09
N GLY A 49 -30.75 12.35 0.75
CA GLY A 49 -30.12 13.07 1.84
C GLY A 49 -29.47 14.38 1.36
N ASN A 50 -29.21 15.28 2.30
CA ASN A 50 -28.61 16.60 2.05
C ASN A 50 -27.54 16.97 3.10
N ALA A 51 -27.18 16.01 3.97
CA ALA A 51 -26.08 16.14 4.92
C ALA A 51 -24.89 15.21 4.65
N HIS A 52 -23.74 15.57 5.22
CA HIS A 52 -22.56 14.72 5.32
C HIS A 52 -22.09 14.67 6.78
N PHE A 53 -21.50 13.56 7.18
CA PHE A 53 -21.12 13.26 8.55
C PHE A 53 -19.62 13.01 8.67
N ASP A 54 -18.99 13.64 9.64
CA ASP A 54 -17.66 13.24 10.09
C ASP A 54 -17.82 12.33 11.30
N ILE A 55 -17.12 11.20 11.30
CA ILE A 55 -17.22 10.16 12.33
C ILE A 55 -15.81 9.83 12.80
N ILE A 56 -15.63 9.81 14.12
CA ILE A 56 -14.39 9.36 14.75
C ILE A 56 -14.66 8.03 15.45
N PHE A 57 -13.88 7.01 15.11
CA PHE A 57 -14.02 5.66 15.65
C PHE A 57 -13.17 5.46 16.91
N GLU A 58 -13.58 4.52 17.76
CA GLU A 58 -12.86 4.18 19.00
C GLU A 58 -11.44 3.65 18.73
N ILE A 59 -11.20 3.12 17.54
CA ILE A 59 -9.88 2.68 17.07
C ILE A 59 -8.97 3.85 16.62
N GLY A 60 -9.43 5.10 16.71
CA GLY A 60 -8.69 6.28 16.24
C GLY A 60 -8.71 6.48 14.73
N ALA A 61 -9.67 5.86 14.02
CA ALA A 61 -9.90 6.11 12.61
C ALA A 61 -10.92 7.22 12.38
N ARG A 62 -10.90 7.84 11.19
CA ARG A 62 -11.89 8.83 10.76
C ARG A 62 -12.62 8.41 9.49
N SER A 63 -13.90 8.73 9.42
CA SER A 63 -14.64 8.85 8.16
C SER A 63 -15.04 10.32 8.01
N VAL A 64 -14.57 10.95 6.95
CA VAL A 64 -14.77 12.38 6.70
C VAL A 64 -15.76 12.53 5.56
N ARG A 65 -16.76 13.40 5.74
CA ARG A 65 -17.80 13.72 4.75
C ARG A 65 -18.57 12.48 4.27
N LEU A 66 -18.93 11.58 5.19
CA LEU A 66 -19.79 10.43 4.87
C LEU A 66 -21.17 10.92 4.44
N PRO A 67 -21.67 10.59 3.23
CA PRO A 67 -23.00 11.00 2.80
C PRO A 67 -24.11 10.42 3.67
N GLU A 68 -25.18 11.19 3.86
CA GLU A 68 -26.37 10.78 4.63
C GLU A 68 -27.02 9.49 4.12
N CYS A 69 -27.07 9.28 2.80
CA CYS A 69 -27.55 8.01 2.27
C CYS A 69 -26.69 6.80 2.65
N ILE A 70 -25.41 6.98 3.03
CA ILE A 70 -24.54 5.88 3.44
C ILE A 70 -24.73 5.57 4.93
N ILE A 71 -24.82 6.58 5.81
CA ILE A 71 -24.97 6.34 7.26
C ILE A 71 -26.31 5.68 7.63
N HIS A 72 -27.36 5.91 6.84
CA HIS A 72 -28.63 5.19 6.94
C HIS A 72 -28.62 3.85 6.16
N GLY A 73 -27.43 3.37 5.79
CA GLY A 73 -27.18 2.16 5.02
C GLY A 73 -27.33 0.88 5.82
N PRO A 74 -27.57 -0.27 5.15
CA PRO A 74 -27.67 -1.57 5.84
C PRO A 74 -26.35 -1.99 6.52
N GLN A 75 -25.22 -1.40 6.10
CA GLN A 75 -23.89 -1.63 6.70
C GLN A 75 -23.61 -0.72 7.90
N TRP A 76 -24.56 0.12 8.29
CA TRP A 76 -24.42 1.06 9.40
C TRP A 76 -25.50 0.80 10.43
N LYS A 77 -25.10 0.83 11.69
CA LYS A 77 -26.00 0.75 12.83
C LYS A 77 -25.90 2.06 13.60
N ILE A 78 -27.03 2.74 13.72
CA ILE A 78 -27.20 3.93 14.54
C ILE A 78 -27.77 3.46 15.88
N TYR A 79 -27.20 3.92 16.99
CA TYR A 79 -27.63 3.53 18.32
C TYR A 79 -28.49 4.62 18.94
N PRO A 80 -29.49 4.24 19.76
CA PRO A 80 -30.26 5.21 20.51
C PRO A 80 -29.37 5.85 21.60
N LYS A 81 -29.72 7.08 22.02
CA LYS A 81 -28.88 7.91 22.91
C LYS A 81 -28.58 7.22 24.24
N GLU A 82 -29.50 6.42 24.75
CA GLU A 82 -29.39 5.66 26.00
C GLU A 82 -28.38 4.51 25.91
N ALA A 83 -28.15 3.99 24.70
CA ALA A 83 -27.15 2.94 24.47
C ALA A 83 -25.73 3.51 24.37
N GLY A 84 -25.59 4.80 24.06
CA GLY A 84 -24.30 5.48 24.01
C GLY A 84 -24.39 6.82 23.28
N PHE A 85 -23.80 7.85 23.89
CA PHE A 85 -23.65 9.18 23.33
C PHE A 85 -22.33 9.79 23.81
N ALA A 86 -21.53 10.32 22.91
CA ALA A 86 -20.28 10.97 23.24
C ALA A 86 -20.50 12.47 23.51
N GLU A 87 -20.11 12.91 24.69
CA GLU A 87 -19.99 14.33 24.99
C GLU A 87 -18.74 14.95 24.35
N GLY A 88 -18.65 16.28 24.35
CA GLY A 88 -17.56 17.01 23.72
C GLY A 88 -16.16 16.59 24.19
N TRP A 89 -15.99 16.26 25.48
CA TRP A 89 -14.70 15.79 26.01
C TRP A 89 -14.30 14.43 25.43
N ARG A 90 -15.26 13.53 25.22
CA ARG A 90 -15.03 12.19 24.63
C ARG A 90 -14.68 12.31 23.16
N LEU A 91 -15.36 13.20 22.43
CA LEU A 91 -15.03 13.52 21.04
C LEU A 91 -13.63 14.13 20.93
N ALA A 92 -13.25 15.03 21.84
CA ALA A 92 -11.91 15.61 21.88
C ALA A 92 -10.82 14.57 22.21
N GLU A 93 -11.09 13.63 23.11
CA GLU A 93 -10.19 12.50 23.42
C GLU A 93 -9.96 11.62 22.19
N LEU A 94 -11.04 11.24 21.49
CA LEU A 94 -10.97 10.43 20.28
C LEU A 94 -10.28 11.16 19.12
N GLU A 95 -10.53 12.46 18.97
CA GLU A 95 -9.85 13.28 17.96
C GLU A 95 -8.35 13.36 18.22
N LYS A 96 -7.95 13.53 19.48
CA LYS A 96 -6.53 13.49 19.86
C LYS A 96 -5.90 12.14 19.52
N LEU A 97 -6.54 11.02 19.91
CA LEU A 97 -6.07 9.68 19.59
C LEU A 97 -5.86 9.51 18.08
N ALA A 98 -6.85 9.91 17.29
CA ALA A 98 -6.80 9.76 15.84
C ALA A 98 -5.70 10.62 15.21
N SER A 99 -5.45 11.83 15.72
CA SER A 99 -4.33 12.68 15.28
C SER A 99 -2.97 12.11 15.68
N ASP A 100 -2.84 11.56 16.89
CA ASP A 100 -1.58 10.97 17.38
C ASP A 100 -1.21 9.73 16.54
N LEU A 101 -2.19 8.88 16.19
CA LEU A 101 -1.97 7.71 15.33
C LEU A 101 -1.59 8.10 13.90
N GLU A 102 -2.26 9.10 13.32
CA GLU A 102 -1.92 9.62 12.00
C GLU A 102 -0.52 10.24 11.97
N ALA A 103 -0.17 11.02 13.00
CA ALA A 103 1.16 11.60 13.14
C ALA A 103 2.25 10.53 13.30
N ALA A 104 1.98 9.46 14.07
CA ALA A 104 2.90 8.35 14.23
C ALA A 104 3.09 7.57 12.92
N GLN A 105 2.00 7.32 12.18
CA GLN A 105 2.05 6.66 10.87
C GLN A 105 2.85 7.49 9.86
N LEU A 106 2.58 8.80 9.76
CA LEU A 106 3.33 9.71 8.88
C LEU A 106 4.80 9.83 9.31
N ALA A 107 5.10 9.79 10.61
CA ALA A 107 6.49 9.77 11.08
C ALA A 107 7.22 8.50 10.65
N LYS A 108 6.57 7.34 10.76
CA LYS A 108 7.11 6.05 10.30
C LYS A 108 7.33 6.04 8.78
N GLU A 109 6.36 6.49 8.00
CA GLU A 109 6.48 6.60 6.53
C GLU A 109 7.63 7.51 6.12
N ARG A 110 7.77 8.69 6.75
CA ARG A 110 8.90 9.59 6.48
C ARG A 110 10.25 8.98 6.86
N GLU A 111 10.30 8.21 7.95
CA GLU A 111 11.51 7.52 8.36
C GLU A 111 11.90 6.43 7.36
N GLU A 112 10.92 5.65 6.89
CA GLU A 112 11.09 4.62 5.86
C GLU A 112 11.53 5.23 4.52
N GLU A 113 10.90 6.32 4.06
CA GLU A 113 11.28 7.06 2.86
C GLU A 113 12.70 7.63 2.98
N ALA A 114 13.03 8.24 4.12
CA ALA A 114 14.36 8.78 4.35
C ALA A 114 15.42 7.66 4.42
N ALA A 115 15.10 6.52 5.03
CA ALA A 115 15.98 5.35 5.06
C ALA A 115 16.19 4.78 3.66
N PHE A 116 15.13 4.67 2.86
CA PHE A 116 15.19 4.25 1.47
C PHE A 116 16.08 5.18 0.64
N ALA A 117 15.88 6.49 0.74
CA ALA A 117 16.69 7.49 0.04
C ALA A 117 18.17 7.42 0.45
N ARG A 118 18.46 7.29 1.75
CA ARG A 118 19.85 7.09 2.24
C ARG A 118 20.47 5.82 1.68
N ALA A 119 19.72 4.71 1.61
CA ALA A 119 20.21 3.45 1.07
C ALA A 119 20.52 3.56 -0.43
N VAL A 120 19.70 4.25 -1.22
CA VAL A 120 19.96 4.54 -2.64
C VAL A 120 21.27 5.32 -2.81
N GLU A 121 21.44 6.41 -2.06
CA GLU A 121 22.64 7.23 -2.17
C GLU A 121 23.90 6.50 -1.69
N ALA A 122 23.80 5.69 -0.63
CA ALA A 122 24.88 4.84 -0.17
C ALA A 122 25.32 3.82 -1.24
N LEU A 123 24.37 3.17 -1.92
CA LEU A 123 24.66 2.22 -2.99
C LEU A 123 25.34 2.88 -4.18
N LYS A 124 24.88 4.07 -4.58
CA LYS A 124 25.49 4.83 -5.68
C LYS A 124 26.90 5.31 -5.37
N ALA A 125 27.21 5.58 -4.09
CA ALA A 125 28.52 6.04 -3.65
C ALA A 125 29.50 4.90 -3.31
N ASP A 126 29.02 3.66 -3.22
CA ASP A 126 29.85 2.51 -2.86
C ASP A 126 30.88 2.21 -3.96
N ALA A 127 32.16 2.25 -3.56
CA ALA A 127 33.28 1.95 -4.45
C ALA A 127 33.24 0.52 -5.02
N ALA A 128 32.60 -0.44 -4.32
CA ALA A 128 32.41 -1.80 -4.82
C ALA A 128 31.52 -1.86 -6.08
N TYR A 129 30.69 -0.84 -6.31
CA TYR A 129 29.77 -0.75 -7.45
C TYR A 129 30.13 0.38 -8.43
N ALA A 130 31.32 0.98 -8.32
CA ALA A 130 31.75 2.09 -9.16
C ALA A 130 31.76 1.76 -10.67
N ASP A 131 31.94 0.49 -11.03
CA ASP A 131 31.93 0.03 -12.43
C ASP A 131 30.50 -0.17 -13.00
N LEU A 132 29.46 -0.12 -12.16
CA LEU A 132 28.06 -0.29 -12.59
C LEU A 132 27.51 1.01 -13.18
N GLU A 133 26.65 0.86 -14.20
CA GLU A 133 25.92 2.00 -14.75
C GLU A 133 24.75 2.35 -13.83
N GLN A 134 24.55 3.63 -13.53
CA GLN A 134 23.46 4.11 -12.69
C GLN A 134 22.27 4.58 -13.53
N GLY A 135 21.05 4.43 -13.01
CA GLY A 135 19.82 4.84 -13.68
C GLY A 135 18.58 4.54 -12.85
N ASP A 136 17.42 4.37 -13.49
CA ASP A 136 16.12 4.21 -12.79
C ASP A 136 15.70 2.74 -12.65
N ALA A 137 14.86 2.48 -11.65
CA ALA A 137 14.38 1.18 -11.18
C ALA A 137 13.77 0.27 -12.25
N ARG A 138 13.19 0.85 -13.31
CA ARG A 138 12.45 0.09 -14.33
C ARG A 138 13.23 -0.10 -15.62
N ASP A 139 14.52 0.26 -15.64
CA ASP A 139 15.36 0.03 -16.80
C ASP A 139 15.93 -1.40 -16.81
N GLY A 140 15.18 -2.32 -17.41
CA GLY A 140 15.63 -3.70 -17.59
C GLY A 140 16.84 -3.84 -18.54
N ALA A 141 17.12 -2.86 -19.41
CA ALA A 141 18.32 -2.89 -20.26
C ALA A 141 19.56 -2.53 -19.44
N LEU A 142 19.44 -1.54 -18.56
CA LEU A 142 20.45 -1.20 -17.57
C LEU A 142 20.74 -2.38 -16.63
N ALA A 143 19.70 -2.98 -16.06
CA ALA A 143 19.82 -4.16 -15.21
C ALA A 143 20.58 -5.30 -15.92
N ALA A 144 20.21 -5.60 -17.18
CA ALA A 144 20.90 -6.63 -17.95
C ALA A 144 22.39 -6.32 -18.20
N LYS A 145 22.77 -5.06 -18.38
CA LYS A 145 24.20 -4.67 -18.50
C LYS A 145 24.94 -4.86 -17.17
N ASN A 146 24.35 -4.42 -16.07
CA ASN A 146 24.97 -4.51 -14.74
C ASN A 146 25.09 -5.95 -14.26
N ILE A 147 24.08 -6.80 -14.53
CA ILE A 147 24.16 -8.25 -14.29
C ILE A 147 25.36 -8.86 -15.03
N ARG A 148 25.58 -8.53 -16.31
CA ARG A 148 26.74 -9.03 -17.07
C ARG A 148 28.07 -8.63 -16.43
N LYS A 149 28.18 -7.39 -15.92
CA LYS A 149 29.40 -6.91 -15.25
C LYS A 149 29.67 -7.68 -13.97
N LEU A 150 28.66 -7.83 -13.11
CA LEU A 150 28.80 -8.56 -11.83
C LEU A 150 29.12 -10.05 -12.04
N LEU A 151 28.40 -10.73 -12.94
CA LEU A 151 28.66 -12.14 -13.22
C LEU A 151 30.06 -12.36 -13.81
N LYS A 152 30.54 -11.47 -14.68
CA LYS A 152 31.89 -11.55 -15.24
C LYS A 152 32.98 -11.30 -14.19
N ALA A 153 32.72 -10.40 -13.23
CA ALA A 153 33.65 -10.13 -12.14
C ALA A 153 33.76 -11.32 -11.17
N ALA A 154 32.62 -11.94 -10.83
CA ALA A 154 32.55 -13.11 -9.95
C ALA A 154 33.07 -14.39 -10.62
N PHE A 155 32.68 -14.64 -11.87
CA PHE A 155 32.93 -15.89 -12.58
C PHE A 155 33.69 -15.65 -13.89
N LYS A 156 35.00 -15.40 -13.78
CA LYS A 156 35.84 -15.00 -14.92
C LYS A 156 35.91 -16.02 -16.06
N THR A 157 35.71 -17.30 -15.77
CA THR A 157 35.86 -18.41 -16.72
C THR A 157 34.55 -18.80 -17.41
N THR A 158 33.39 -18.43 -16.84
CA THR A 158 32.08 -18.83 -17.35
C THR A 158 31.50 -17.76 -18.27
N LYS A 159 30.97 -18.20 -19.42
CA LYS A 159 30.31 -17.30 -20.38
C LYS A 159 28.81 -17.27 -20.11
N PHE A 160 28.31 -16.09 -19.71
CA PHE A 160 26.87 -15.86 -19.50
C PHE A 160 26.21 -15.22 -20.71
N SER A 161 25.00 -15.68 -21.04
CA SER A 161 24.06 -15.04 -21.95
C SER A 161 22.96 -14.38 -21.13
N VAL A 162 23.01 -13.05 -21.02
CA VAL A 162 21.98 -12.25 -20.34
C VAL A 162 21.15 -11.52 -21.38
N ARG A 163 19.85 -11.82 -21.48
CA ARG A 163 18.92 -11.23 -22.46
C ARG A 163 17.69 -10.67 -21.76
N LYS A 164 17.36 -9.41 -22.08
CA LYS A 164 16.06 -8.82 -21.76
C LYS A 164 15.02 -9.35 -22.75
N SER A 165 13.83 -9.72 -22.29
CA SER A 165 12.67 -9.99 -23.15
C SER A 165 11.67 -8.84 -23.12
N GLU A 166 10.63 -8.98 -23.93
CA GLU A 166 9.40 -8.21 -23.77
C GLU A 166 8.78 -8.50 -22.38
N TYR A 167 8.00 -7.56 -21.85
CA TYR A 167 7.30 -7.67 -20.56
C TYR A 167 8.19 -7.69 -19.30
N GLY A 168 9.36 -7.04 -19.34
CA GLY A 168 10.12 -6.79 -18.11
C GLY A 168 10.86 -7.98 -17.51
N CYS A 169 11.04 -9.07 -18.28
CA CYS A 169 11.84 -10.22 -17.84
C CYS A 169 13.30 -10.15 -18.32
N ILE A 170 14.21 -10.74 -17.54
CA ILE A 170 15.61 -10.98 -17.90
C ILE A 170 15.90 -12.48 -17.77
N TYR A 171 16.50 -13.05 -18.82
CA TYR A 171 16.96 -14.43 -18.84
C TYR A 171 18.49 -14.46 -18.77
N VAL A 172 19.02 -15.17 -17.77
CA VAL A 172 20.44 -15.43 -17.56
C VAL A 172 20.68 -16.91 -17.80
N ARG A 173 21.45 -17.23 -18.85
CA ARG A 173 21.78 -18.62 -19.23
C ARG A 173 23.28 -18.83 -19.31
N TRP A 174 23.76 -19.97 -18.87
CA TRP A 174 25.17 -20.37 -19.00
C TRP A 174 25.29 -21.89 -19.12
N SER A 175 26.46 -22.33 -19.56
CA SER A 175 26.86 -23.74 -19.65
C SER A 175 28.11 -23.93 -18.81
N GLU A 176 28.14 -24.96 -17.97
CA GLU A 176 29.25 -25.29 -17.07
C GLU A 176 29.66 -24.17 -16.08
N GLY A 177 30.20 -24.56 -14.93
CA GLY A 177 30.65 -23.63 -13.89
C GLY A 177 29.68 -23.50 -12.71
N PRO A 178 29.33 -22.28 -12.27
CA PRO A 178 28.63 -22.06 -10.99
C PRO A 178 27.24 -22.68 -10.98
N SER A 179 26.78 -23.01 -9.77
CA SER A 179 25.43 -23.45 -9.48
C SER A 179 24.41 -22.34 -9.76
N GLU A 180 23.13 -22.72 -9.92
CA GLU A 180 22.07 -21.72 -10.08
C GLU A 180 21.93 -20.83 -8.85
N ASP A 181 22.15 -21.37 -7.66
CA ASP A 181 22.08 -20.63 -6.40
C ASP A 181 23.13 -19.51 -6.31
N GLU A 182 24.38 -19.80 -6.68
CA GLU A 182 25.46 -18.81 -6.70
C GLU A 182 25.19 -17.66 -7.70
N VAL A 183 24.53 -17.97 -8.82
CA VAL A 183 24.14 -16.95 -9.81
C VAL A 183 22.93 -16.16 -9.30
N SER A 184 21.95 -16.84 -8.71
CA SER A 184 20.75 -16.21 -8.13
C SER A 184 21.10 -15.22 -7.02
N GLU A 185 22.11 -15.51 -6.17
CA GLU A 185 22.56 -14.57 -5.12
C GLU A 185 22.99 -13.20 -5.67
N ILE A 186 23.53 -13.17 -6.90
CA ILE A 186 23.90 -11.94 -7.60
C ILE A 186 22.69 -11.34 -8.32
N THR A 187 21.91 -12.16 -9.03
CA THR A 187 20.85 -11.68 -9.93
C THR A 187 19.57 -11.28 -9.23
N ASP A 188 19.28 -11.85 -8.05
CA ASP A 188 18.03 -11.63 -7.32
C ASP A 188 17.88 -10.20 -6.82
N ARG A 189 18.99 -9.49 -6.62
CA ARG A 189 19.01 -8.06 -6.25
C ARG A 189 18.32 -7.17 -7.30
N PHE A 190 18.26 -7.62 -8.56
CA PHE A 190 17.63 -6.91 -9.67
C PHE A 190 16.15 -7.27 -9.85
N LYS A 191 15.60 -8.23 -9.10
CA LYS A 191 14.18 -8.58 -9.13
C LYS A 191 13.37 -7.50 -8.40
N THR A 192 12.27 -7.08 -9.02
CA THR A 192 11.31 -6.09 -8.49
C THR A 192 9.90 -6.66 -8.33
N GLY A 193 9.61 -7.81 -8.96
CA GLY A 193 8.35 -8.51 -8.78
C GLY A 193 8.29 -9.22 -7.42
N THR A 194 7.21 -8.99 -6.70
CA THR A 194 6.85 -9.69 -5.45
C THR A 194 5.45 -10.29 -5.61
N PHE A 195 5.17 -11.38 -4.90
CA PHE A 195 3.86 -12.01 -4.92
C PHE A 195 3.32 -12.09 -3.49
N ASP A 196 2.19 -11.44 -3.24
CA ASP A 196 1.52 -11.49 -1.96
C ASP A 196 0.51 -12.64 -1.93
N HIS A 197 0.85 -13.72 -1.23
CA HIS A 197 -0.01 -14.89 -1.07
C HIS A 197 -1.32 -14.58 -0.34
N TYR A 198 -1.37 -13.54 0.50
CA TYR A 198 -2.58 -13.18 1.23
C TYR A 198 -3.59 -12.47 0.34
N SER A 199 -3.13 -11.56 -0.53
CA SER A 199 -3.99 -10.85 -1.49
C SER A 199 -4.10 -11.51 -2.86
N ASP A 200 -3.40 -12.63 -3.09
CA ASP A 200 -3.32 -13.33 -4.39
C ASP A 200 -2.99 -12.38 -5.56
N CYS A 201 -2.12 -11.41 -5.29
CA CYS A 201 -1.79 -10.34 -6.22
C CYS A 201 -0.27 -10.23 -6.41
N ALA A 202 0.16 -10.19 -7.68
CA ALA A 202 1.51 -9.79 -8.04
C ALA A 202 1.66 -8.27 -7.91
N ARG A 203 2.77 -7.82 -7.31
CA ARG A 203 3.12 -6.41 -7.18
C ARG A 203 4.54 -6.18 -7.66
N GLN A 204 4.82 -4.96 -8.06
CA GLN A 204 6.16 -4.53 -8.38
C GLN A 204 6.58 -3.49 -7.36
N GLU A 205 7.69 -3.76 -6.66
CA GLU A 205 8.24 -2.89 -5.63
C GLU A 205 9.64 -2.43 -6.05
N ASP A 206 9.84 -1.12 -6.00
CA ASP A 206 11.16 -0.54 -6.25
C ASP A 206 12.02 -0.76 -5.00
N THR A 207 13.23 -1.29 -5.18
CA THR A 207 14.21 -1.48 -4.10
C THR A 207 15.28 -0.39 -4.19
N PRO A 208 16.05 -0.12 -3.12
CA PRO A 208 17.17 0.80 -3.22
C PRO A 208 18.18 0.40 -4.30
N TRP A 209 18.35 -0.92 -4.51
CA TRP A 209 19.17 -1.48 -5.57
C TRP A 209 18.61 -1.17 -6.96
N SER A 210 17.33 -1.49 -7.20
CA SER A 210 16.76 -1.25 -8.52
C SER A 210 16.78 0.23 -8.86
N LYS A 211 16.45 1.12 -7.91
CA LYS A 211 16.56 2.58 -8.05
C LYS A 211 17.97 3.11 -8.34
N SER A 212 19.00 2.30 -8.08
CA SER A 212 20.39 2.67 -8.33
C SER A 212 20.90 2.09 -9.65
N PHE A 213 20.62 0.82 -9.93
CA PHE A 213 21.29 0.03 -10.98
C PHE A 213 20.35 -0.63 -11.98
N GLY A 214 19.06 -0.26 -11.96
CA GLY A 214 18.01 -0.86 -12.77
C GLY A 214 17.43 -2.13 -12.16
N GLY A 215 16.25 -2.51 -12.65
CA GLY A 215 15.53 -3.69 -12.21
C GLY A 215 14.68 -4.32 -13.31
N ALA A 216 14.24 -5.54 -13.06
CA ALA A 216 13.33 -6.31 -13.89
C ALA A 216 12.24 -6.93 -13.01
N GLU A 217 11.05 -7.14 -13.57
CA GLU A 217 9.96 -7.79 -12.83
C GLU A 217 10.35 -9.23 -12.49
N TYR A 218 10.86 -9.95 -13.49
CA TYR A 218 11.34 -11.32 -13.35
C TYR A 218 12.79 -11.45 -13.83
N VAL A 219 13.59 -12.17 -13.06
CA VAL A 219 14.92 -12.62 -13.48
C VAL A 219 14.96 -14.14 -13.40
N PHE A 220 15.14 -14.79 -14.55
CA PHE A 220 15.20 -16.23 -14.68
C PHE A 220 16.64 -16.66 -14.92
N THR A 221 17.14 -17.51 -14.03
CA THR A 221 18.43 -18.21 -14.18
C THR A 221 18.16 -19.61 -14.72
N SER A 222 19.03 -20.09 -15.60
CA SER A 222 18.97 -21.46 -16.11
C SER A 222 20.35 -21.91 -16.55
N ARG A 223 20.81 -23.01 -15.96
CA ARG A 223 22.02 -23.71 -16.35
C ARG A 223 21.67 -24.76 -17.40
N ALA A 224 22.32 -24.68 -18.56
CA ALA A 224 22.24 -25.76 -19.54
C ALA A 224 23.08 -26.94 -19.04
N GLU A 225 22.47 -28.13 -18.94
CA GLU A 225 23.20 -29.39 -18.83
C GLU A 225 23.80 -29.72 -20.21
N ALA A 226 25.07 -30.13 -20.22
CA ALA A 226 25.80 -30.50 -21.43
C ALA A 226 25.39 -31.89 -21.93
#